data_AF-A0A179BMV6-F1
#
_entry.id   AF-A0A179BMV6-F1
#
_cell.length_a   1.000
_cell.length_b   1.000
_cell.length_c   1.000
_cell.angle_alpha   90.00
_cell.angle_beta   90.00
_cell.angle_gamma   90.00
#
_symmetry.space_group_name_H-M   'P 1'
#
loop_
_entity.id
_entity.type
_entity.pdbx_description
1 polymer ?
#
loop_
_entity_poly.entity_id
_entity_poly.type
_entity_poly.pdbx_seq_one_letter_code
_entity_poly.pdbx_strand_id
1 'polypeptide(L)'
;MPTFFQNKDSLPPELLARWDRAVAEYDRVLNEQCGDSETKKMFFYNALREKSGLFWRLLNGKDPLPMPPPTRYSYPWYGIIEEPGPHRVGDIGFHAYGKPLGQQLAEIRGTDREDRLFIEQCGWVVLSCNAAAQDMLETLHGGTFTLEDQDRLMAAGPEWIVQYGKWPAYRLFVQRYRRQTLPRFLEDTLKLVDKSSWSWTNTVMICERDDGGIEMESDGWFLEKTS
;
A
#
# COMPACT_ATOMS: atom_id res chain seq x y z
N MET A 1 -10.76 0.14 -8.31
CA MET A 1 -10.97 -1.11 -7.57
C MET A 1 -10.69 -2.27 -8.50
N PRO A 2 -9.76 -3.19 -8.18
CA PRO A 2 -9.61 -4.40 -8.97
C PRO A 2 -10.92 -5.19 -8.92
N THR A 3 -11.52 -5.41 -10.09
CA THR A 3 -12.64 -6.34 -10.25
C THR A 3 -12.01 -7.67 -10.66
N PHE A 4 -12.02 -8.66 -9.76
CA PHE A 4 -11.42 -9.96 -10.04
C PHE A 4 -12.30 -10.78 -10.99
N PHE A 5 -13.61 -10.71 -10.80
CA PHE A 5 -14.65 -11.25 -11.69
C PHE A 5 -15.99 -10.56 -11.39
N GLN A 6 -16.95 -10.59 -12.33
CA GLN A 6 -18.22 -9.87 -12.19
C GLN A 6 -19.27 -10.68 -11.42
N ASN A 7 -19.39 -11.97 -11.73
CA ASN A 7 -20.28 -12.92 -11.05
C ASN A 7 -19.83 -14.35 -11.34
N LYS A 8 -20.37 -15.32 -10.59
CA LYS A 8 -20.06 -16.74 -10.73
C LYS A 8 -20.28 -17.26 -12.16
N ASP A 9 -21.35 -16.82 -12.83
CA ASP A 9 -21.76 -17.33 -14.15
C ASP A 9 -20.81 -16.89 -15.28
N SER A 10 -20.03 -15.83 -15.05
CA SER A 10 -18.97 -15.37 -15.96
C SER A 10 -17.66 -16.15 -15.84
N LEU A 11 -17.54 -17.06 -14.86
CA LEU A 11 -16.28 -17.78 -14.63
C LEU A 11 -16.06 -18.87 -15.68
N PRO A 12 -14.81 -19.03 -16.17
CA PRO A 12 -14.41 -20.20 -16.94
C PRO A 12 -14.70 -21.52 -16.20
N PRO A 13 -14.98 -22.62 -16.91
CA PRO A 13 -15.32 -23.92 -16.31
C PRO A 13 -14.30 -24.40 -15.27
N GLU A 14 -13.01 -24.17 -15.49
CA GLU A 14 -11.93 -24.58 -14.59
C GLU A 14 -11.94 -23.86 -13.23
N LEU A 15 -12.37 -22.59 -13.21
CA LEU A 15 -12.52 -21.82 -11.98
C LEU A 15 -13.85 -22.16 -11.30
N LEU A 16 -14.91 -22.36 -12.08
CA LEU A 16 -16.22 -22.76 -11.57
C LEU A 16 -16.15 -24.11 -10.84
N ALA A 17 -15.38 -25.06 -11.37
CA ALA A 17 -15.15 -26.36 -10.74
C ALA A 17 -14.48 -26.28 -9.34
N ARG A 18 -13.85 -25.14 -9.01
CA ARG A 18 -13.20 -24.91 -7.71
C ARG A 18 -14.03 -24.05 -6.76
N TRP A 19 -15.21 -23.58 -7.19
CA TRP A 19 -16.01 -22.62 -6.45
C TRP A 19 -16.32 -23.07 -5.03
N ASP A 20 -16.91 -24.26 -4.87
CA ASP A 20 -17.37 -24.73 -3.56
C ASP A 20 -16.20 -24.92 -2.58
N ARG A 21 -15.07 -25.44 -3.07
CA ARG A 21 -13.83 -25.54 -2.29
C ARG A 21 -13.33 -24.15 -1.88
N ALA A 22 -13.30 -23.19 -2.81
CA ALA A 22 -12.83 -21.84 -2.53
C ALA A 22 -13.74 -21.13 -1.51
N VAL A 23 -15.06 -21.36 -1.55
CA VAL A 23 -16.01 -20.82 -0.55
C VAL A 23 -15.74 -21.40 0.82
N ALA A 24 -15.65 -22.73 0.93
CA ALA A 24 -15.39 -23.39 2.20
C ALA A 24 -14.06 -22.92 2.82
N GLU A 25 -13.02 -22.82 2.00
CA GLU A 25 -11.69 -22.40 2.45
C GLU A 25 -11.64 -20.92 2.82
N TYR A 26 -12.34 -20.07 2.08
CA TYR A 26 -12.47 -18.64 2.40
C TYR A 26 -13.13 -18.43 3.75
N ASP A 27 -14.26 -19.11 4.00
CA ASP A 27 -15.00 -19.02 5.25
C ASP A 27 -14.16 -19.59 6.42
N ARG A 28 -13.40 -20.68 6.21
CA ARG A 28 -12.45 -21.22 7.20
C ARG A 28 -11.40 -20.19 7.59
N VAL A 29 -10.70 -19.61 6.62
CA VAL A 29 -9.62 -18.63 6.86
C VAL A 29 -10.16 -17.39 7.56
N LEU A 30 -11.32 -16.89 7.14
CA LEU A 30 -11.94 -15.74 7.80
C LEU A 30 -12.31 -16.03 9.25
N ASN A 31 -12.91 -17.19 9.53
CA ASN A 31 -13.25 -17.59 10.88
C ASN A 31 -12.00 -17.72 11.76
N GLU A 32 -10.90 -18.26 11.24
CA GLU A 32 -9.63 -18.36 11.97
C GLU A 32 -9.00 -16.99 12.27
N GLN A 33 -9.03 -16.06 11.31
CA GLN A 33 -8.40 -14.75 11.46
C GLN A 33 -9.25 -13.75 12.26
N CYS A 34 -10.58 -13.81 12.09
CA CYS A 34 -11.50 -12.84 12.68
C CYS A 34 -12.18 -13.35 13.96
N GLY A 35 -12.31 -14.67 14.13
CA GLY A 35 -13.20 -15.27 15.11
C GLY A 35 -14.63 -14.72 14.96
N ASP A 36 -15.26 -14.41 16.08
CA ASP A 36 -16.62 -13.84 16.12
C ASP A 36 -16.65 -12.31 15.96
N SER A 37 -15.51 -11.66 15.68
CA SER A 37 -15.46 -10.19 15.58
C SER A 37 -16.00 -9.70 14.24
N GLU A 38 -17.23 -9.20 14.24
CA GLU A 38 -17.86 -8.56 13.08
C GLU A 38 -17.05 -7.36 12.56
N THR A 39 -16.39 -6.61 13.43
CA THR A 39 -15.49 -5.51 13.01
C THR A 39 -14.28 -6.04 12.25
N LYS A 40 -13.60 -7.09 12.77
CA LYS A 40 -12.48 -7.70 12.04
C LYS A 40 -12.94 -8.27 10.71
N LYS A 41 -14.09 -8.96 10.70
CA LYS A 41 -14.72 -9.42 9.47
C LYS A 41 -14.88 -8.24 8.53
N MET A 42 -15.57 -7.16 8.87
CA MET A 42 -15.75 -5.99 7.98
C MET A 42 -14.44 -5.44 7.37
N PHE A 43 -13.32 -5.45 8.09
CA PHE A 43 -12.02 -5.01 7.55
C PHE A 43 -11.32 -6.03 6.63
N PHE A 44 -11.48 -7.33 6.86
CA PHE A 44 -10.97 -8.40 5.99
C PHE A 44 -11.94 -8.81 4.88
N TYR A 45 -13.22 -8.51 5.10
CA TYR A 45 -14.37 -8.84 4.29
C TYR A 45 -14.66 -7.61 3.45
N ASN A 46 -14.11 -7.57 2.24
CA ASN A 46 -14.86 -6.88 1.20
C ASN A 46 -16.27 -7.49 1.22
N ALA A 47 -17.32 -6.66 1.32
CA ALA A 47 -18.72 -7.09 1.51
C ALA A 47 -19.22 -8.14 0.49
N LEU A 48 -18.48 -8.32 -0.61
CA LEU A 48 -18.73 -9.25 -1.69
C LEU A 48 -17.47 -10.10 -1.93
N ARG A 49 -17.63 -11.44 -2.01
CA ARG A 49 -16.52 -12.38 -2.27
C ARG A 49 -15.86 -12.12 -3.62
N GLU A 50 -16.63 -11.63 -4.59
CA GLU A 50 -16.23 -11.23 -5.94
C GLU A 50 -15.21 -10.07 -5.94
N LYS A 51 -15.17 -9.32 -4.83
CA LYS A 51 -14.21 -8.23 -4.60
C LYS A 51 -13.07 -8.64 -3.66
N SER A 52 -13.04 -9.90 -3.22
CA SER A 52 -12.04 -10.39 -2.28
C SER A 52 -10.83 -10.98 -3.01
N GLY A 53 -9.65 -10.38 -2.76
CA GLY A 53 -8.39 -10.90 -3.29
C GLY A 53 -8.06 -12.30 -2.75
N LEU A 54 -8.45 -12.61 -1.51
CA LEU A 54 -8.30 -13.96 -0.95
C LEU A 54 -9.19 -14.96 -1.69
N PHE A 55 -10.44 -14.63 -1.95
CA PHE A 55 -11.32 -15.52 -2.70
C PHE A 55 -10.81 -15.77 -4.12
N TRP A 56 -10.35 -14.71 -4.80
CA TRP A 56 -9.73 -14.82 -6.13
C TRP A 56 -8.50 -15.73 -6.11
N ARG A 57 -7.64 -15.60 -5.09
CA ARG A 57 -6.48 -16.47 -4.89
C ARG A 57 -6.86 -17.95 -4.77
N LEU A 58 -7.86 -18.25 -3.94
CA LEU A 58 -8.36 -19.60 -3.71
C LEU A 58 -8.99 -20.21 -4.97
N LEU A 59 -9.77 -19.43 -5.73
CA LEU A 59 -10.31 -19.85 -7.04
C LEU A 59 -9.20 -20.22 -8.02
N ASN A 60 -8.09 -19.47 -8.02
CA ASN A 60 -6.92 -19.77 -8.83
C ASN A 60 -6.10 -20.98 -8.32
N GLY A 61 -6.57 -21.65 -7.26
CA GLY A 61 -5.96 -22.87 -6.73
C GLY A 61 -4.73 -22.61 -5.87
N LYS A 62 -4.48 -21.36 -5.46
CA LYS A 62 -3.42 -21.01 -4.51
C LYS A 62 -3.93 -21.13 -3.09
N ASP A 63 -3.12 -21.70 -2.20
CA ASP A 63 -3.42 -21.80 -0.78
C ASP A 63 -3.41 -20.43 -0.08
N PRO A 64 -4.16 -20.25 1.01
CA PRO A 64 -4.07 -19.02 1.81
C PRO A 64 -2.64 -18.82 2.33
N LEU A 65 -2.24 -17.56 2.46
CA LEU A 65 -0.98 -17.23 3.11
C LEU A 65 -1.05 -17.55 4.62
N PRO A 66 0.08 -17.86 5.28
CA PRO A 66 0.11 -18.22 6.71
C PRO A 66 -0.42 -17.11 7.63
N MET A 67 -0.44 -15.86 7.15
CA MET A 67 -1.13 -14.75 7.78
C MET A 67 -1.65 -13.79 6.71
N PRO A 68 -2.54 -12.84 7.05
CA PRO A 68 -3.04 -11.87 6.08
C PRO A 68 -1.90 -11.00 5.51
N PRO A 69 -1.88 -10.73 4.19
CA PRO A 69 -0.96 -9.77 3.60
C PRO A 69 -1.34 -8.33 4.00
N PRO A 70 -0.44 -7.34 3.84
CA PRO A 70 -0.84 -5.93 3.87
C PRO A 70 -1.85 -5.67 2.75
N THR A 71 -2.59 -4.56 2.85
CA THR A 71 -3.53 -4.14 1.81
C THR A 71 -2.95 -3.06 0.91
N ARG A 72 -3.46 -2.98 -0.31
CA ARG A 72 -3.29 -1.90 -1.28
C ARG A 72 -4.67 -1.35 -1.63
N TYR A 73 -4.95 -0.09 -1.30
CA TYR A 73 -6.31 0.48 -1.37
C TYR A 73 -7.40 -0.42 -0.72
N SER A 74 -7.13 -0.99 0.45
CA SER A 74 -8.00 -1.98 1.14
C SER A 74 -8.12 -3.37 0.48
N TYR A 75 -7.35 -3.69 -0.56
CA TYR A 75 -7.31 -5.04 -1.17
C TYR A 75 -6.05 -5.80 -0.74
N PRO A 76 -6.13 -7.11 -0.40
CA PRO A 76 -4.96 -7.92 -0.10
C PRO A 76 -3.86 -7.81 -1.17
N TRP A 77 -2.66 -7.38 -0.77
CA TRP A 77 -1.53 -7.14 -1.67
C TRP A 77 -0.64 -8.38 -1.73
N TYR A 78 -1.05 -9.43 -2.44
CA TYR A 78 -0.23 -10.65 -2.55
C TYR A 78 1.10 -10.43 -3.28
N GLY A 79 1.12 -9.54 -4.28
CA GLY A 79 2.32 -9.25 -5.08
C GLY A 79 3.52 -8.86 -4.23
N ILE A 80 3.35 -8.05 -3.18
CA ILE A 80 4.45 -7.62 -2.30
C ILE A 80 5.15 -8.79 -1.58
N ILE A 81 4.51 -9.94 -1.48
CA ILE A 81 5.05 -11.13 -0.80
C ILE A 81 5.63 -12.12 -1.81
N GLU A 82 4.94 -12.30 -2.94
CA GLU A 82 5.20 -13.37 -3.90
C GLU A 82 6.06 -12.94 -5.09
N GLU A 83 5.94 -11.70 -5.53
CA GLU A 83 6.60 -11.20 -6.73
C GLU A 83 7.94 -10.55 -6.37
N PRO A 84 9.02 -10.87 -7.09
CA PRO A 84 10.33 -10.29 -6.83
C PRO A 84 10.40 -8.81 -7.25
N GLY A 85 11.36 -8.09 -6.67
CA GLY A 85 11.69 -6.72 -7.04
C GLY A 85 10.83 -5.65 -6.35
N PRO A 86 10.99 -4.39 -6.78
CA PRO A 86 10.33 -3.26 -6.15
C PRO A 86 8.87 -3.12 -6.57
N HIS A 87 8.04 -2.84 -5.58
CA HIS A 87 6.59 -2.72 -5.69
C HIS A 87 6.16 -1.28 -5.45
N ARG A 88 5.50 -0.67 -6.44
CA ARG A 88 5.04 0.72 -6.34
C ARG A 88 4.00 0.88 -5.23
N VAL A 89 4.24 1.85 -4.35
CA VAL A 89 3.32 2.37 -3.34
C VAL A 89 2.55 3.56 -3.91
N GLY A 90 1.24 3.57 -3.72
CA GLY A 90 0.33 4.62 -4.17
C GLY A 90 -0.01 5.64 -3.10
N ASP A 91 0.18 5.32 -1.82
CA ASP A 91 -0.14 6.21 -0.70
C ASP A 91 0.76 5.94 0.50
N ILE A 92 1.30 7.02 1.07
CA ILE A 92 2.07 7.00 2.31
C ILE A 92 1.60 8.13 3.24
N GLY A 93 1.22 7.73 4.44
CA GLY A 93 0.78 8.60 5.52
C GLY A 93 1.82 8.65 6.62
N PHE A 94 2.43 9.82 6.79
CA PHE A 94 3.30 10.14 7.93
C PHE A 94 2.53 10.62 9.15
N HIS A 95 1.22 10.87 9.00
CA HIS A 95 0.37 11.49 10.00
C HIS A 95 0.20 10.69 11.29
N ALA A 96 0.72 9.48 11.42
CA ALA A 96 0.74 8.76 12.69
C ALA A 96 2.14 8.65 13.28
N TYR A 97 3.21 8.76 12.48
CA TYR A 97 4.56 8.48 12.93
C TYR A 97 5.09 9.59 13.87
N GLY A 98 5.72 9.17 14.97
CA GLY A 98 6.32 10.07 15.94
C GLY A 98 5.31 10.91 16.72
N LYS A 99 4.00 10.63 16.61
CA LYS A 99 2.97 11.33 17.37
C LYS A 99 2.99 10.89 18.84
N PRO A 100 2.83 11.82 19.79
CA PRO A 100 2.65 11.46 21.19
C PRO A 100 1.47 10.51 21.36
N LEU A 101 1.70 9.42 22.07
CA LEU A 101 0.64 8.52 22.52
C LEU A 101 0.05 9.04 23.83
N GLY A 102 -1.23 8.77 24.06
CA GLY A 102 -1.81 8.98 25.38
C GLY A 102 -1.10 8.12 26.43
N GLN A 103 -0.93 8.62 27.65
CA GLN A 103 -0.14 7.96 28.72
C GLN A 103 -0.47 6.47 28.88
N GLN A 104 -1.75 6.10 28.93
CA GLN A 104 -2.18 4.70 29.05
C GLN A 104 -1.66 3.84 27.88
N LEU A 105 -1.71 4.36 26.65
CA LEU A 105 -1.20 3.66 25.47
C LEU A 105 0.33 3.59 25.49
N ALA A 106 0.99 4.63 26.00
CA ALA A 106 2.44 4.66 26.12
C ALA A 106 2.94 3.60 27.11
N GLU A 107 2.29 3.46 28.26
CA GLU A 107 2.58 2.43 29.27
C GLU A 107 2.37 1.02 28.69
N ILE A 108 1.29 0.80 27.93
CA ILE A 108 1.01 -0.50 27.29
C ILE A 108 2.05 -0.86 26.23
N ARG A 109 2.52 0.12 25.45
CA ARG A 109 3.44 -0.11 24.32
C ARG A 109 4.91 0.03 24.68
N GLY A 110 5.26 0.57 25.84
CA GLY A 110 6.65 0.84 26.23
C GLY A 110 7.31 1.97 25.43
N THR A 111 6.52 2.84 24.82
CA THR A 111 6.96 4.01 24.03
C THR A 111 5.94 5.13 24.16
N ASP A 112 6.38 6.38 24.31
CA ASP A 112 5.51 7.56 24.33
C ASP A 112 5.20 8.12 22.94
N ARG A 113 5.74 7.50 21.88
CA ARG A 113 5.51 7.88 20.48
C ARG A 113 4.96 6.71 19.66
N GLU A 114 4.11 7.02 18.69
CA GLU A 114 3.65 6.06 17.69
C GLU A 114 4.78 5.77 16.68
N ASP A 115 5.03 4.49 16.44
CA ASP A 115 6.19 3.93 15.75
C ASP A 115 5.84 3.41 14.34
N ARG A 116 4.76 3.94 13.75
CA ARG A 116 4.17 3.41 12.51
C ARG A 116 4.09 4.42 11.38
N LEU A 117 4.54 3.97 10.21
CA LEU A 117 4.22 4.58 8.92
C LEU A 117 2.96 3.94 8.34
N PHE A 118 2.06 4.73 7.80
CA PHE A 118 0.89 4.19 7.11
C PHE A 118 1.20 4.07 5.62
N ILE A 119 1.35 2.85 5.11
CA ILE A 119 1.59 2.60 3.69
C ILE A 119 0.35 1.90 3.16
N GLU A 120 -0.29 2.49 2.14
CA GLU A 120 -1.53 1.98 1.57
C GLU A 120 -2.61 1.71 2.65
N GLN A 121 -2.70 2.63 3.61
CA GLN A 121 -3.62 2.59 4.77
C GLN A 121 -3.35 1.45 5.77
N CYS A 122 -2.24 0.72 5.62
CA CYS A 122 -1.77 -0.25 6.60
C CYS A 122 -0.69 0.36 7.50
N GLY A 123 -0.72 0.10 8.80
CA GLY A 123 0.34 0.54 9.72
C GLY A 123 1.54 -0.40 9.72
N TRP A 124 2.69 0.09 9.25
CA TRP A 124 3.97 -0.60 9.19
C TRP A 124 4.90 -0.10 10.29
N VAL A 125 5.54 -1.01 11.01
CA VAL A 125 6.55 -0.69 12.02
C VAL A 125 7.81 -0.23 11.31
N VAL A 126 8.42 0.87 11.76
CA VAL A 126 9.74 1.31 11.29
C VAL A 126 10.82 0.62 12.12
N LEU A 127 11.69 -0.14 11.45
CA LEU A 127 12.82 -0.82 12.08
C LEU A 127 14.09 0.04 12.06
N SER A 128 14.30 0.80 10.99
CA SER A 128 15.40 1.76 10.86
C SER A 128 15.11 2.77 9.75
N CYS A 129 15.86 3.87 9.72
CA CYS A 129 15.79 4.87 8.66
C CYS A 129 17.17 5.49 8.38
N ASN A 130 17.35 6.06 7.19
CA ASN A 130 18.55 6.85 6.86
C ASN A 130 18.41 8.31 7.32
N ALA A 131 19.48 9.10 7.18
CA ALA A 131 19.48 10.50 7.61
C ALA A 131 18.44 11.36 6.87
N ALA A 132 18.22 11.11 5.57
CA ALA A 132 17.22 11.84 4.77
C ALA A 132 15.79 11.52 5.23
N ALA A 133 15.50 10.27 5.56
CA ALA A 133 14.22 9.86 6.14
C ALA A 133 14.00 10.48 7.52
N GLN A 134 15.05 10.58 8.35
CA GLN A 134 14.95 11.26 9.64
C GLN A 134 14.65 12.76 9.47
N ASP A 135 15.37 13.46 8.59
CA ASP A 135 15.11 14.88 8.27
C ASP A 135 13.67 15.10 7.77
N MET A 136 13.19 14.18 6.93
CA MET A 136 11.81 14.19 6.44
C MET A 136 10.79 14.09 7.57
N LEU A 137 10.99 13.17 8.51
CA LEU A 137 10.09 12.99 9.65
C LEU A 137 10.10 14.20 10.59
N GLU A 138 11.27 14.79 10.85
CA GLU A 138 11.42 15.99 11.67
C GLU A 138 10.74 17.21 11.03
N THR A 139 10.93 17.40 9.72
CA THR A 139 10.28 18.47 8.95
C THR A 139 8.75 18.32 9.00
N LEU A 140 8.25 17.10 8.79
CA LEU A 140 6.82 16.79 8.84
C LEU A 140 6.20 17.00 10.23
N HIS A 141 6.96 16.72 11.29
CA HIS A 141 6.52 16.95 12.67
C HIS A 141 6.35 18.45 12.98
N GLY A 142 7.11 19.31 12.29
CA GLY A 142 6.98 20.77 12.38
C GLY A 142 5.63 21.33 11.89
N GLY A 143 4.82 20.50 11.20
CA GLY A 143 3.41 20.79 10.87
C GLY A 143 3.18 21.66 9.64
N THR A 144 4.19 22.38 9.16
CA THR A 144 4.14 23.16 7.92
C THR A 144 5.36 22.88 7.07
N PHE A 145 5.13 22.53 5.80
CA PHE A 145 6.15 22.33 4.77
C PHE A 145 5.67 22.94 3.47
N THR A 146 6.61 23.36 2.63
CA THR A 146 6.38 23.90 1.29
C THR A 146 6.52 22.80 0.23
N LEU A 147 6.17 23.10 -1.02
CA LEU A 147 6.48 22.22 -2.15
C LEU A 147 7.98 22.05 -2.35
N GLU A 148 8.75 23.13 -2.13
CA GLU A 148 10.21 23.09 -2.22
C GLU A 148 10.80 22.16 -1.16
N ASP A 149 10.24 22.16 0.05
CA ASP A 149 10.59 21.18 1.09
C ASP A 149 10.28 19.75 0.64
N GLN A 150 9.10 19.54 0.07
CA GLN A 150 8.67 18.22 -0.42
C GLN A 150 9.61 17.70 -1.52
N ASP A 151 9.94 18.52 -2.52
CA ASP A 151 10.86 18.13 -3.60
C ASP A 151 12.28 17.89 -3.08
N ARG A 152 12.79 18.76 -2.20
CA ARG A 152 14.09 18.58 -1.53
C ARG A 152 14.15 17.28 -0.74
N LEU A 153 13.13 17.01 0.08
CA LEU A 153 13.07 15.82 0.93
C LEU A 153 12.99 14.54 0.11
N MET A 154 12.21 14.52 -0.97
CA MET A 154 12.14 13.38 -1.87
C MET A 154 13.45 13.16 -2.63
N ALA A 155 14.06 14.24 -3.13
CA ALA A 155 15.34 14.20 -3.84
C ALA A 155 16.51 13.75 -2.96
N ALA A 156 16.42 13.94 -1.64
CA ALA A 156 17.43 13.47 -0.69
C ALA A 156 17.50 11.94 -0.56
N GLY A 157 16.57 11.19 -1.18
CA GLY A 157 16.54 9.73 -1.16
C GLY A 157 16.22 9.15 0.23
N PRO A 158 15.11 9.55 0.85
CA PRO A 158 14.68 9.02 2.15
C PRO A 158 14.40 7.52 2.02
N GLU A 159 14.88 6.78 3.02
CA GLU A 159 14.75 5.33 3.08
C GLU A 159 14.42 4.86 4.49
N TRP A 160 13.45 3.94 4.57
CA TRP A 160 13.13 3.20 5.79
C TRP A 160 13.23 1.70 5.56
N ILE A 161 13.59 0.99 6.62
CA ILE A 161 13.31 -0.44 6.73
C ILE A 161 12.04 -0.57 7.56
N VAL A 162 11.01 -1.17 6.97
CA VAL A 162 9.67 -1.29 7.54
C VAL A 162 9.18 -2.73 7.59
N GLN A 163 8.27 -3.03 8.50
CA GLN A 163 7.70 -4.37 8.65
C GLN A 163 6.19 -4.34 8.90
N TYR A 164 5.46 -5.22 8.21
CA TYR A 164 4.02 -5.44 8.42
C TYR A 164 3.76 -6.78 9.11
N GLY A 165 3.29 -6.73 10.35
CA GLY A 165 2.99 -7.93 11.13
C GLY A 165 4.24 -8.81 11.31
N LYS A 166 4.17 -10.07 10.88
CA LYS A 166 5.29 -11.02 10.91
C LYS A 166 5.87 -11.30 9.52
N TRP A 167 5.48 -10.52 8.52
CA TRP A 167 6.12 -10.61 7.21
C TRP A 167 7.58 -10.15 7.30
N PRO A 168 8.43 -10.52 6.32
CA PRO A 168 9.80 -10.02 6.23
C PRO A 168 9.88 -8.49 6.26
N ALA A 169 11.06 -7.97 6.54
CA ALA A 169 11.30 -6.55 6.42
C ALA A 169 11.34 -6.12 4.94
N TYR A 170 10.97 -4.86 4.71
CA TYR A 170 10.93 -4.24 3.40
C TYR A 170 11.66 -2.91 3.46
N ARG A 171 12.41 -2.62 2.41
CA ARG A 171 13.00 -1.32 2.13
C ARG A 171 11.94 -0.46 1.46
N LEU A 172 11.56 0.64 2.10
CA LEU A 172 10.72 1.71 1.55
C LEU A 172 11.63 2.84 1.06
N PHE A 173 11.60 3.14 -0.23
CA PHE A 173 12.51 4.11 -0.85
C PHE A 173 11.86 4.86 -2.00
N VAL A 174 12.45 5.99 -2.37
CA VAL A 174 12.06 6.78 -3.53
C VAL A 174 12.79 6.29 -4.77
N GLN A 175 12.06 6.11 -5.87
CA GLN A 175 12.63 5.85 -7.18
C GLN A 175 11.86 6.61 -8.26
N ARG A 176 12.59 7.02 -9.30
CA ARG A 176 12.03 7.62 -10.50
C ARG A 176 11.43 6.54 -11.41
N TYR A 177 10.21 6.76 -11.87
CA TYR A 177 9.49 5.79 -12.70
C TYR A 177 8.64 6.47 -13.76
N ARG A 178 8.39 5.73 -14.84
CA ARG A 178 7.50 6.17 -15.92
C ARG A 178 6.07 5.74 -15.64
N ARG A 179 5.14 6.64 -15.93
CA ARG A 179 3.70 6.41 -15.84
C ARG A 179 3.00 7.06 -17.02
N GLN A 180 1.78 6.61 -17.25
CA GLN A 180 0.92 7.16 -18.27
C GLN A 180 -0.27 7.86 -17.63
N THR A 181 -0.76 8.90 -18.31
CA THR A 181 -2.06 9.51 -18.02
C THR A 181 -2.78 9.81 -19.32
N LEU A 182 -4.08 10.08 -19.22
CA LEU A 182 -4.85 10.58 -20.36
C LEU A 182 -4.76 12.11 -20.40
N PRO A 183 -4.81 12.75 -21.59
CA PRO A 183 -4.73 14.20 -21.72
C PRO A 183 -5.71 14.96 -20.83
N ARG A 184 -6.95 14.45 -20.72
CA ARG A 184 -7.99 15.04 -19.86
C ARG A 184 -7.66 15.04 -18.35
N PHE A 185 -6.70 14.21 -17.92
CA PHE A 185 -6.26 14.13 -16.53
C PHE A 185 -4.88 14.76 -16.31
N LEU A 186 -4.26 15.33 -17.35
CA LEU A 186 -2.90 15.88 -17.24
C LEU A 186 -2.87 17.04 -16.24
N GLU A 187 -3.73 18.04 -16.43
CA GLU A 187 -3.77 19.19 -15.54
C GLU A 187 -4.04 18.79 -14.08
N ASP A 188 -4.98 17.88 -13.85
CA ASP A 188 -5.28 17.40 -12.50
C ASP A 188 -4.11 16.60 -11.92
N THR A 189 -3.42 15.81 -12.75
CA THR A 189 -2.24 15.06 -12.31
C THR A 189 -1.12 16.00 -11.89
N LEU A 190 -0.84 17.04 -12.68
CA LEU A 190 0.15 18.06 -12.36
C LEU A 190 -0.27 18.86 -11.11
N LYS A 191 -1.54 19.30 -11.02
CA LYS A 191 -2.07 20.03 -9.86
C LYS A 191 -2.10 19.22 -8.56
N LEU A 192 -2.28 17.90 -8.63
CA LEU A 192 -2.27 17.00 -7.46
C LEU A 192 -0.87 16.77 -6.90
N VAL A 193 0.16 16.86 -7.76
CA VAL A 193 1.57 16.86 -7.32
C VAL A 193 1.82 18.08 -6.42
N ASP A 194 1.18 19.21 -6.75
CA ASP A 194 1.46 20.52 -6.16
C ASP A 194 0.76 20.82 -4.82
N LYS A 195 0.03 19.88 -4.18
CA LYS A 195 -0.88 20.30 -3.09
C LYS A 195 -0.97 19.48 -1.80
N SER A 196 -0.29 18.36 -1.62
CA SER A 196 -0.17 17.62 -0.32
C SER A 196 0.15 16.13 -0.47
N SER A 197 0.11 15.58 -1.68
CA SER A 197 0.30 14.16 -1.88
C SER A 197 1.77 13.79 -1.78
N TRP A 198 2.11 12.98 -0.78
CA TRP A 198 3.44 12.37 -0.70
C TRP A 198 3.59 11.19 -1.67
N SER A 199 2.55 10.81 -2.40
CA SER A 199 2.56 9.64 -3.26
C SER A 199 3.50 9.76 -4.46
N TRP A 200 3.74 10.97 -4.98
CA TRP A 200 4.69 11.23 -6.06
C TRP A 200 5.06 12.73 -6.15
N THR A 201 6.28 13.03 -6.60
CA THR A 201 6.82 14.39 -6.78
C THR A 201 7.57 14.53 -8.10
N ASN A 202 8.12 15.73 -8.38
CA ASN A 202 9.01 16.00 -9.51
C ASN A 202 8.49 15.47 -10.87
N THR A 203 7.18 15.61 -11.10
CA THR A 203 6.53 15.01 -12.28
C THR A 203 6.78 15.87 -13.51
N VAL A 204 7.36 15.26 -14.54
CA VAL A 204 7.61 15.89 -15.84
C VAL A 204 6.93 15.11 -16.96
N MET A 205 6.40 15.83 -17.93
CA MET A 205 5.91 15.25 -19.18
C MET A 205 7.10 14.87 -20.06
N ILE A 206 7.10 13.66 -20.61
CA ILE A 206 8.14 13.18 -21.52
C ILE A 206 7.69 13.36 -22.97
N CYS A 207 6.54 12.80 -23.34
CA CYS A 207 5.97 12.92 -24.67
C CYS A 207 4.48 12.59 -24.71
N GLU A 208 3.82 13.03 -25.78
CA GLU A 208 2.54 12.47 -26.22
C GLU A 208 2.81 11.22 -27.04
N ARG A 209 1.99 10.19 -26.84
CA ARG A 209 2.06 8.92 -27.53
C ARG A 209 1.05 8.90 -28.68
N ASP A 210 1.33 8.08 -29.69
CA ASP A 210 0.45 7.89 -30.86
C ASP A 210 -0.94 7.35 -30.48
N ASP A 211 -1.06 6.69 -29.33
CA ASP A 211 -2.33 6.20 -28.76
C ASP A 211 -3.16 7.28 -28.04
N GLY A 212 -2.70 8.53 -28.06
CA GLY A 212 -3.32 9.66 -27.38
C GLY A 212 -3.07 9.69 -25.88
N GLY A 213 -2.22 8.81 -25.35
CA GLY A 213 -1.73 8.86 -23.97
C GLY A 213 -0.58 9.86 -23.79
N ILE A 214 -0.36 10.29 -22.55
CA ILE A 214 0.79 11.13 -22.18
C ILE A 214 1.71 10.31 -21.29
N GLU A 215 2.97 10.21 -21.69
CA GLU A 215 4.02 9.62 -20.87
C GLU A 215 4.62 10.70 -19.96
N MET A 216 4.74 10.35 -18.69
CA MET A 216 5.32 11.20 -17.66
C MET A 216 6.34 10.39 -16.86
N GLU A 217 7.27 11.11 -16.25
CA GLU A 217 8.23 10.57 -15.31
C GLU A 217 8.06 11.28 -13.97
N SER A 218 8.02 10.52 -12.89
CA SER A 218 7.78 11.02 -11.54
C SER A 218 8.69 10.30 -10.55
N ASP A 219 9.02 10.97 -9.46
CA ASP A 219 9.54 10.29 -8.28
C ASP A 219 8.36 9.69 -7.49
N GLY A 220 8.53 8.47 -6.97
CA GLY A 220 7.49 7.81 -6.20
C GLY A 220 8.05 6.75 -5.27
N TRP A 221 7.20 6.25 -4.39
CA TRP A 221 7.57 5.29 -3.36
C TRP A 221 7.51 3.85 -3.86
N PHE A 222 8.48 3.06 -3.41
CA PHE A 222 8.58 1.64 -3.70
C PHE A 222 8.90 0.87 -2.42
N LEU A 223 8.30 -0.32 -2.30
CA LEU A 223 8.67 -1.31 -1.30
C LEU A 223 9.41 -2.46 -1.98
N GLU A 224 10.55 -2.86 -1.43
CA GLU A 224 11.30 -4.02 -1.88
C GLU A 224 11.66 -4.89 -0.68
N LYS A 225 11.50 -6.21 -0.82
CA LYS A 225 11.81 -7.15 0.25
C LYS A 225 13.30 -7.13 0.56
N THR A 226 13.68 -6.97 1.84
CA THR A 226 15.09 -7.05 2.22
C THR A 226 15.58 -8.48 2.10
N SER A 227 16.82 -8.66 1.61
CA SER A 227 17.47 -9.97 1.47
C SER A 227 17.75 -10.65 2.81
#